data_AF-A0ABD1YMX0-F1
#
_entry.id   AF-A0ABD1YMX0-F1
#
_cell.length_a   1.000
_cell.length_b   1.000
_cell.length_c   1.000
_cell.angle_alpha   90.00
_cell.angle_beta   90.00
_cell.angle_gamma   90.00
#
_symmetry.space_group_name_H-M   'P 1'
#
loop_
_entity.id
_entity.type
_entity.pdbx_description
1 polymer ?
#
loop_
_entity_poly.entity_id
_entity_poly.type
_entity_poly.pdbx_seq_one_letter_code
_entity_poly.pdbx_strand_id
1 'polypeptide(L)'
;MMSPEEAIEKSLICISRAELPWERPDGGRRGVNEGPTWVDIPNVFRGIVYSANGSWTSDYKLGLIALQGELTNPQSWHKRHTPLLESDRGEHGPYGPGHARFIASPYNDGKVFCIYHATGNIDQGWDNRKARVLCLTADHFHPEARPLCCSGLGGAQQHSTGVASPARCRSQGFVPYG
;
A
#
# COMPACT_ATOMS: atom_id res chain seq x y z
N MET A 1 -12.32 -7.02 33.87
CA MET A 1 -12.42 -6.41 32.54
C MET A 1 -10.98 -6.11 32.12
N MET A 2 -10.51 -6.59 30.98
CA MET A 2 -9.18 -6.20 30.47
C MET A 2 -9.22 -4.73 30.04
N SER A 3 -8.08 -4.04 30.11
CA SER A 3 -7.99 -2.64 29.73
C SER A 3 -8.06 -2.49 28.19
N PRO A 4 -8.45 -1.31 27.67
CA PRO A 4 -8.57 -1.09 26.23
C PRO A 4 -7.24 -1.24 25.45
N GLU A 5 -6.11 -1.25 26.15
CA GLU A 5 -4.76 -1.42 25.59
C GLU A 5 -4.22 -2.85 25.64
N GLU A 6 -4.92 -3.78 26.31
CA GLU A 6 -4.50 -5.17 26.44
C GLU A 6 -5.25 -6.09 25.47
N ALA A 7 -4.48 -6.86 24.68
CA ALA A 7 -5.04 -7.87 23.81
C ALA A 7 -5.46 -9.12 24.58
N ILE A 8 -6.69 -9.58 24.33
CA ILE A 8 -7.17 -10.86 24.83
C ILE A 8 -6.63 -11.97 23.92
N GLU A 9 -5.61 -12.71 24.37
CA GLU A 9 -4.91 -13.69 23.53
C GLU A 9 -5.86 -14.67 22.82
N LYS A 10 -6.85 -15.21 23.53
CA LYS A 10 -7.84 -16.15 22.99
C LYS A 10 -8.80 -15.56 21.94
N SER A 11 -8.87 -14.23 21.80
CA SER A 11 -9.69 -13.57 20.78
C SER A 11 -8.87 -13.11 19.58
N LEU A 12 -7.55 -13.32 19.58
CA LEU A 12 -6.69 -12.93 18.47
C LEU A 12 -6.97 -13.81 17.25
N ILE A 13 -7.20 -13.15 16.12
CA ILE A 13 -7.36 -13.81 14.83
C ILE A 13 -6.23 -13.36 13.88
N CYS A 14 -5.66 -14.31 13.16
CA CYS A 14 -4.72 -13.99 12.09
C CYS A 14 -5.51 -13.76 10.80
N ILE A 15 -5.50 -12.51 10.31
CA ILE A 15 -6.20 -12.12 9.08
C ILE A 15 -5.28 -12.01 7.85
N SER A 16 -3.95 -12.06 8.07
CA SER A 16 -2.96 -11.97 7.01
C SER A 16 -1.60 -12.50 7.45
N ARG A 17 -0.91 -13.14 6.52
CA ARG A 17 0.50 -13.53 6.60
C ARG A 17 1.21 -13.09 5.32
N ALA A 18 2.48 -12.72 5.41
CA ALA A 18 3.27 -12.37 4.23
C ALA A 18 3.53 -13.62 3.37
N GLU A 19 2.69 -13.86 2.37
CA GLU A 19 2.67 -15.07 1.55
C GLU A 19 2.98 -14.76 0.09
N LEU A 20 2.67 -13.54 -0.36
CA LEU A 20 2.92 -13.12 -1.73
C LEU A 20 4.42 -12.78 -1.90
N PRO A 21 5.02 -13.09 -3.06
CA PRO A 21 6.45 -12.85 -3.29
C PRO A 21 6.90 -11.41 -3.01
N TRP A 22 6.07 -10.42 -3.35
CA TRP A 22 6.41 -9.01 -3.15
C TRP A 22 6.40 -8.55 -1.69
N GLU A 23 5.83 -9.33 -0.78
CA GLU A 23 5.80 -9.05 0.66
C GLU A 23 7.10 -9.46 1.38
N ARG A 24 8.00 -10.14 0.68
CA ARG A 24 9.09 -10.93 1.29
C ARG A 24 10.47 -10.43 0.86
N PRO A 25 11.21 -9.69 1.71
CA PRO A 25 12.57 -9.25 1.42
C PRO A 25 13.57 -10.41 1.48
N ASP A 26 14.84 -10.10 1.24
CA ASP A 26 15.98 -11.00 1.47
C ASP A 26 15.90 -12.33 0.69
N GLY A 27 15.38 -12.26 -0.54
CA GLY A 27 15.17 -13.43 -1.40
C GLY A 27 14.06 -14.36 -0.90
N GLY A 28 13.05 -13.82 -0.20
CA GLY A 28 11.92 -14.58 0.31
C GLY A 28 12.10 -15.17 1.72
N ARG A 29 13.27 -14.98 2.34
CA ARG A 29 13.60 -15.57 3.66
C ARG A 29 12.83 -14.94 4.82
N ARG A 30 12.41 -13.68 4.69
CA ARG A 30 11.60 -12.98 5.68
C ARG A 30 10.26 -12.59 5.07
N GLY A 31 9.22 -12.49 5.88
CA GLY A 31 7.91 -11.99 5.45
C GLY A 31 7.50 -10.85 6.36
N VAL A 32 7.05 -9.75 5.77
CA VAL A 32 6.67 -8.54 6.52
C VAL A 32 5.23 -8.15 6.19
N ASN A 33 4.39 -8.10 7.22
CA ASN A 33 3.10 -7.42 7.23
C ASN A 33 3.08 -6.57 8.49
N GLU A 34 3.13 -5.25 8.36
CA GLU A 34 3.23 -4.33 9.51
C GLU A 34 2.48 -3.01 9.26
N GLY A 35 2.43 -2.16 10.28
CA GLY A 35 1.84 -0.82 10.18
C GLY A 35 0.40 -0.80 9.66
N PRO A 36 -0.52 -1.63 10.19
CA PRO A 36 -1.90 -1.67 9.71
C PRO A 36 -2.60 -0.33 9.95
N THR A 37 -3.37 0.13 8.98
CA THR A 37 -4.27 1.27 9.10
C THR A 37 -5.63 0.90 8.54
N TRP A 38 -6.67 1.11 9.34
CA TRP A 38 -8.04 0.96 8.90
C TRP A 38 -8.40 2.05 7.90
N VAL A 39 -9.03 1.67 6.79
CA VAL A 39 -9.56 2.57 5.77
C VAL A 39 -11.00 2.17 5.47
N ASP A 40 -11.88 3.15 5.53
CA ASP A 40 -13.30 3.00 5.20
C ASP A 40 -13.69 4.10 4.22
N ILE A 41 -13.94 3.70 2.98
CA ILE A 41 -14.43 4.52 1.89
C ILE A 41 -15.83 4.01 1.58
N PRO A 42 -16.88 4.80 1.92
CA PRO A 42 -18.26 4.36 1.77
C PRO A 42 -18.55 3.77 0.39
N ASN A 43 -19.14 2.57 0.37
CA ASN A 43 -19.52 1.80 -0.83
C ASN A 43 -18.37 1.40 -1.77
N VAL A 44 -17.11 1.58 -1.37
CA VAL A 44 -15.93 1.32 -2.22
C VAL A 44 -14.98 0.32 -1.58
N PHE A 45 -14.48 0.64 -0.39
CA PHE A 45 -13.47 -0.17 0.28
C PHE A 45 -13.62 -0.06 1.78
N ARG A 46 -13.53 -1.20 2.45
CA ARG A 46 -13.50 -1.28 3.90
C ARG A 46 -12.46 -2.33 4.26
N GLY A 47 -11.47 -1.98 5.06
CA GLY A 47 -10.41 -2.93 5.40
C GLY A 47 -9.13 -2.27 5.88
N ILE A 48 -8.02 -2.97 5.67
CA ILE A 48 -6.70 -2.58 6.17
C ILE A 48 -5.76 -2.31 5.01
N VAL A 49 -5.10 -1.16 5.05
CA VAL A 49 -3.84 -0.94 4.34
C VAL A 49 -2.71 -1.31 5.30
N TYR A 50 -1.75 -2.10 4.82
CA TYR A 50 -0.58 -2.51 5.58
C TYR A 50 0.69 -2.26 4.77
N SER A 51 1.83 -2.30 5.43
CA SER A 51 3.14 -2.21 4.79
C SER A 51 3.77 -3.59 4.69
N ALA A 52 4.45 -3.83 3.57
CA ALA A 52 5.12 -5.09 3.29
C ALA A 52 6.50 -4.87 2.69
N ASN A 53 7.28 -5.97 2.58
CA ASN A 53 8.70 -5.94 2.27
C ASN A 53 9.54 -5.28 3.39
N GLY A 54 10.85 -5.13 3.22
CA GLY A 54 11.73 -4.59 4.26
C GLY A 54 11.68 -3.06 4.32
N SER A 55 11.34 -2.48 5.48
CA SER A 55 11.34 -1.03 5.71
C SER A 55 12.72 -0.36 5.58
N TRP A 56 13.78 -1.17 5.51
CA TRP A 56 15.16 -0.77 5.22
C TRP A 56 15.52 -0.86 3.74
N THR A 57 14.55 -1.10 2.85
CA THR A 57 14.76 -1.27 1.41
C THR A 57 13.93 -0.27 0.62
N SER A 58 14.33 0.00 -0.62
CA SER A 58 13.51 0.75 -1.58
C SER A 58 12.28 0.00 -2.09
N ASP A 59 12.14 -1.27 -1.74
CA ASP A 59 11.02 -2.14 -2.14
C ASP A 59 9.91 -2.20 -1.08
N TYR A 60 10.03 -1.44 0.03
CA TYR A 60 8.94 -1.24 0.97
C TYR A 60 7.72 -0.67 0.26
N LYS A 61 6.53 -1.22 0.54
CA LYS A 61 5.31 -0.92 -0.22
C LYS A 61 4.05 -1.13 0.59
N LEU A 62 2.94 -0.60 0.10
CA LEU A 62 1.62 -0.74 0.72
C LEU A 62 0.82 -1.87 0.07
N GLY A 63 0.22 -2.73 0.88
CA GLY A 63 -0.75 -3.76 0.48
C GLY A 63 -2.16 -3.47 1.00
N LEU A 64 -3.14 -4.23 0.51
CA LEU A 64 -4.56 -4.11 0.88
C LEU A 64 -5.13 -5.45 1.33
N ILE A 65 -5.91 -5.42 2.40
CA ILE A 65 -6.76 -6.53 2.86
C ILE A 65 -8.18 -5.99 3.00
N ALA A 66 -9.06 -6.38 2.09
CA ALA A 66 -10.46 -5.98 2.10
C ALA A 66 -11.25 -6.83 3.10
N LEU A 67 -12.18 -6.22 3.80
CA LEU A 67 -13.18 -6.88 4.63
C LEU A 67 -14.48 -7.05 3.83
N GLN A 68 -14.92 -8.30 3.67
CA GLN A 68 -16.18 -8.68 3.04
C GLN A 68 -16.96 -9.58 4.01
N GLY A 69 -17.55 -8.97 5.05
CA GLY A 69 -18.30 -9.67 6.08
C GLY A 69 -17.90 -9.25 7.49
N GLU A 70 -17.87 -10.23 8.39
CA GLU A 70 -17.64 -10.01 9.82
C GLU A 70 -16.16 -9.82 10.15
N LEU A 71 -15.85 -8.79 10.96
CA LEU A 71 -14.48 -8.45 11.39
C LEU A 71 -13.76 -9.60 12.08
N THR A 72 -14.49 -10.37 12.89
CA THR A 72 -13.96 -11.45 13.72
C THR A 72 -13.85 -12.79 12.97
N ASN A 73 -14.30 -12.86 11.72
CA ASN A 73 -14.17 -14.05 10.89
C ASN A 73 -12.96 -13.91 9.94
N PRO A 74 -11.89 -14.72 10.09
CA PRO A 74 -10.74 -14.69 9.20
C PRO A 74 -11.08 -14.85 7.70
N GLN A 75 -12.14 -15.60 7.39
CA GLN A 75 -12.55 -15.84 6.00
C GLN A 75 -13.18 -14.62 5.32
N SER A 76 -13.56 -13.60 6.08
CA SER A 76 -14.07 -12.33 5.55
C SER A 76 -12.95 -11.42 5.01
N TRP A 77 -11.68 -11.78 5.20
CA TRP A 77 -10.53 -10.94 4.87
C TRP A 77 -9.88 -11.41 3.57
N HIS A 78 -9.91 -10.54 2.56
CA HIS A 78 -9.43 -10.84 1.22
C HIS A 78 -8.23 -9.96 0.89
N LYS A 79 -7.05 -10.58 0.83
CA LYS A 79 -5.81 -9.90 0.43
C LYS A 79 -5.79 -9.61 -1.06
N ARG A 80 -5.41 -8.38 -1.43
CA ARG A 80 -5.16 -8.02 -2.83
C ARG A 80 -3.82 -8.62 -3.29
N HIS A 81 -3.81 -9.21 -4.49
CA HIS A 81 -2.63 -9.90 -5.03
C HIS A 81 -1.50 -8.96 -5.47
N THR A 82 -1.81 -7.68 -5.71
CA THR A 82 -0.87 -6.64 -6.11
C THR A 82 -0.77 -5.52 -5.05
N PRO A 83 0.38 -4.83 -4.93
CA PRO A 83 0.51 -3.68 -4.05
C PRO A 83 -0.47 -2.55 -4.40
N LEU A 84 -0.87 -1.76 -3.41
CA LEU A 84 -1.57 -0.48 -3.59
C LEU A 84 -0.60 0.60 -4.09
N LEU A 85 0.55 0.75 -3.42
CA LEU A 85 1.53 1.80 -3.68
C LEU A 85 2.93 1.21 -3.59
N GLU A 86 3.76 1.49 -4.59
CA GLU A 86 5.16 1.07 -4.65
C GLU A 86 6.05 2.12 -5.32
N SER A 87 7.36 1.93 -5.18
CA SER A 87 8.38 2.70 -5.89
C SER A 87 8.62 2.10 -7.27
N ASP A 88 8.94 2.94 -8.26
CA ASP A 88 9.64 2.51 -9.46
C ASP A 88 11.13 2.85 -9.32
N ARG A 89 12.00 1.82 -9.34
CA ARG A 89 13.46 2.01 -9.24
C ARG A 89 14.05 2.71 -10.47
N GLY A 90 13.35 2.74 -11.59
CA GLY A 90 13.76 3.44 -12.81
C GLY A 90 13.43 4.94 -12.81
N GLU A 91 12.63 5.42 -11.85
CA GLU A 91 12.20 6.82 -11.73
C GLU A 91 12.97 7.56 -10.63
N HIS A 92 12.91 8.88 -10.57
CA HIS A 92 13.65 9.71 -9.58
C HIS A 92 13.09 9.69 -8.15
N GLY A 93 12.50 8.57 -7.72
CA GLY A 93 11.86 8.41 -6.42
C GLY A 93 10.54 9.17 -6.28
N PRO A 94 9.95 9.17 -5.08
CA PRO A 94 10.48 8.61 -3.83
C PRO A 94 10.55 7.07 -3.81
N TYR A 95 11.25 6.53 -2.81
CA TYR A 95 11.47 5.09 -2.69
C TYR A 95 11.05 4.54 -1.32
N GLY A 96 10.59 3.30 -1.30
CA GLY A 96 10.13 2.59 -0.11
C GLY A 96 8.92 3.24 0.56
N PRO A 97 7.80 3.52 -0.15
CA PRO A 97 6.62 4.09 0.48
C PRO A 97 6.00 3.13 1.50
N GLY A 98 5.78 3.59 2.73
CA GLY A 98 5.04 2.78 3.69
C GLY A 98 4.70 3.46 5.01
N HIS A 99 4.21 2.62 5.94
CA HIS A 99 3.61 2.98 7.23
C HIS A 99 2.63 4.15 7.09
N ALA A 100 1.68 3.99 6.18
CA ALA A 100 0.78 5.05 5.79
C ALA A 100 -0.32 5.32 6.82
N ARG A 101 -0.93 6.50 6.72
CA ARG A 101 -2.17 6.92 7.36
C ARG A 101 -3.09 7.50 6.30
N PHE A 102 -4.39 7.40 6.50
CA PHE A 102 -5.39 7.82 5.53
C PHE A 102 -6.36 8.82 6.16
N ILE A 103 -6.61 9.92 5.45
CA ILE A 103 -7.58 10.95 5.85
C ILE A 103 -8.58 11.10 4.71
N ALA A 104 -9.86 10.92 5.01
CA ALA A 104 -10.92 11.19 4.04
C ALA A 104 -10.97 12.68 3.70
N SER A 105 -11.24 13.00 2.43
CA SER A 105 -11.47 14.38 2.01
C SER A 105 -12.70 14.97 2.69
N PRO A 106 -12.63 16.22 3.21
CA PRO A 106 -13.77 16.86 3.87
C PRO A 106 -14.85 17.31 2.87
N TYR A 107 -14.60 17.20 1.56
CA TYR A 107 -15.50 17.70 0.51
C TYR A 107 -16.46 16.65 -0.07
N ASN A 108 -16.53 15.45 0.53
CA ASN A 108 -17.35 14.33 0.05
C ASN A 108 -17.15 14.00 -1.44
N ASP A 109 -15.94 14.22 -1.97
CA ASP A 109 -15.59 13.99 -3.38
C ASP A 109 -14.99 12.60 -3.63
N GLY A 110 -15.11 11.68 -2.66
CA GLY A 110 -14.61 10.31 -2.76
C GLY A 110 -13.08 10.20 -2.74
N LYS A 111 -12.37 11.27 -2.39
CA LYS A 111 -10.90 11.28 -2.29
C LYS A 111 -10.43 10.94 -0.88
N VAL A 112 -9.26 10.32 -0.82
CA VAL A 112 -8.54 9.98 0.41
C VAL A 112 -7.09 10.44 0.29
N PHE A 113 -6.62 11.19 1.28
CA PHE A 113 -5.23 11.56 1.40
C PHE A 113 -4.45 10.41 2.05
N CYS A 114 -3.53 9.82 1.30
CA CYS A 114 -2.54 8.85 1.78
C CYS A 114 -1.30 9.60 2.25
N ILE A 115 -1.04 9.59 3.55
CA ILE A 115 0.14 10.17 4.18
C ILE A 115 1.09 9.03 4.51
N TYR A 116 2.30 9.04 3.98
CA TYR A 116 3.25 7.92 4.12
C TYR A 116 4.67 8.45 4.25
N HIS A 117 5.59 7.61 4.69
CA HIS A 117 7.01 7.92 4.62
C HIS A 117 7.65 7.26 3.41
N ALA A 118 8.66 7.92 2.85
CA ALA A 118 9.53 7.35 1.82
C ALA A 118 10.88 8.08 1.81
N THR A 119 11.94 7.44 1.31
CA THR A 119 13.25 8.07 1.13
C THR A 119 13.30 8.91 -0.15
N GLY A 120 14.23 9.86 -0.21
CA GLY A 120 14.46 10.68 -1.40
C GLY A 120 15.25 9.93 -2.47
N ASN A 121 16.22 9.12 -2.06
CA ASN A 121 17.07 8.34 -2.95
C ASN A 121 16.93 6.84 -2.68
N ILE A 122 17.42 6.04 -3.63
CA ILE A 122 17.47 4.59 -3.52
C ILE A 122 18.40 4.17 -2.37
N ASP A 123 18.07 3.05 -1.71
CA ASP A 123 18.93 2.37 -0.73
C ASP A 123 19.41 3.23 0.46
N GLN A 124 18.64 4.27 0.84
CA GLN A 124 18.91 5.06 2.05
C GLN A 124 18.44 4.38 3.36
N GLY A 125 17.88 3.17 3.26
CA GLY A 125 17.41 2.42 4.42
C GLY A 125 16.41 3.19 5.28
N TRP A 126 16.68 3.28 6.58
CA TRP A 126 15.84 4.05 7.52
C TRP A 126 16.17 5.54 7.56
N ASP A 127 17.29 5.95 7.00
CA ASP A 127 17.75 7.34 7.00
C ASP A 127 16.95 8.17 6.01
N ASN A 128 16.75 9.45 6.34
CA ASN A 128 16.12 10.44 5.45
C ASN A 128 14.72 10.04 4.92
N ARG A 129 13.96 9.24 5.70
CA ARG A 129 12.53 9.00 5.45
C ARG A 129 11.76 10.30 5.70
N LYS A 130 11.08 10.79 4.67
CA LYS A 130 10.28 12.03 4.73
C LYS A 130 8.81 11.71 4.60
N ALA A 131 7.97 12.45 5.34
CA ALA A 131 6.53 12.41 5.16
C ALA A 131 6.16 12.96 3.77
N ARG A 132 5.20 12.30 3.13
CA ARG A 132 4.68 12.65 1.80
C ARG A 132 3.17 12.44 1.80
N VAL A 133 2.50 13.09 0.86
CA VAL A 133 1.05 12.94 0.68
C VAL A 133 0.74 12.64 -0.78
N LEU A 134 -0.20 11.72 -0.98
CA LEU A 134 -0.82 11.43 -2.27
C LEU A 134 -2.33 11.52 -2.12
N CYS A 135 -3.00 12.04 -3.14
CA CYS A 135 -4.45 12.04 -3.20
C CYS A 135 -4.90 10.82 -4.00
N LEU A 136 -5.66 9.93 -3.37
CA LEU A 136 -6.20 8.72 -3.96
C LEU A 136 -7.70 8.87 -4.17
N THR A 137 -8.22 8.34 -5.27
CA THR A 137 -9.65 8.10 -5.49
C THR A 137 -10.02 6.65 -5.15
N ALA A 138 -11.32 6.39 -5.08
CA ALA A 138 -11.95 5.08 -4.91
C ALA A 138 -11.36 3.98 -5.81
N ASP A 139 -11.10 4.28 -7.09
CA ASP A 139 -10.64 3.31 -8.09
C ASP A 139 -9.32 2.63 -7.70
N HIS A 140 -8.45 3.32 -6.96
CA HIS A 140 -7.16 2.76 -6.55
C HIS A 140 -7.28 1.60 -5.56
N PHE A 141 -8.42 1.51 -4.86
CA PHE A 141 -8.70 0.47 -3.87
C PHE A 141 -9.39 -0.75 -4.48
N HIS A 142 -9.74 -0.72 -5.78
CA HIS A 142 -10.33 -1.87 -6.46
C HIS A 142 -9.41 -3.09 -6.39
N PRO A 143 -9.93 -4.33 -6.25
CA PRO A 143 -9.12 -5.55 -6.18
C PRO A 143 -8.17 -5.73 -7.37
N GLU A 144 -8.63 -5.37 -8.56
CA GLU A 144 -7.88 -5.48 -9.83
C GLU A 144 -7.17 -4.19 -10.26
N ALA A 145 -7.17 -3.16 -9.41
CA ALA A 145 -6.43 -1.94 -9.73
C ALA A 145 -4.94 -2.24 -9.82
N ARG A 146 -4.26 -1.54 -10.74
CA ARG A 146 -2.80 -1.62 -10.86
C ARG A 146 -2.14 -0.96 -9.65
N PRO A 147 -0.93 -1.38 -9.26
CA PRO A 147 -0.14 -0.66 -8.29
C PRO A 147 0.09 0.79 -8.73
N LEU A 148 -0.01 1.71 -7.77
CA LEU A 148 0.38 3.09 -7.97
C LEU A 148 1.89 3.23 -7.80
N CYS A 149 2.50 4.05 -8.64
CA CYS A 149 3.87 4.49 -8.43
C CYS A 149 3.89 5.78 -7.60
N CYS A 150 4.66 5.80 -6.52
CA CYS A 150 4.75 6.97 -5.64
C CYS A 150 5.50 8.17 -6.26
N SER A 151 6.19 7.99 -7.39
CA SER A 151 6.77 9.08 -8.19
C SER A 151 5.77 9.77 -9.13
N GLY A 152 4.71 9.06 -9.54
CA GLY A 152 3.90 9.42 -10.73
C GLY A 152 2.64 10.24 -10.48
N LEU A 153 2.36 10.67 -9.25
CA LEU A 153 1.11 11.35 -8.89
C LEU A 153 1.30 12.84 -8.53
N GLY A 154 2.53 13.37 -8.67
CA GLY A 154 2.86 14.77 -8.39
C GLY A 154 2.53 15.75 -9.52
N GLY A 155 2.01 15.27 -10.66
CA GLY A 155 1.46 16.13 -11.70
C GLY A 155 -0.02 16.32 -11.46
N ALA A 156 -0.45 17.54 -11.14
CA ALA A 156 -1.83 17.94 -11.31
C ALA A 156 -2.35 17.41 -12.65
N GLN A 157 -3.56 16.84 -12.67
CA GLN A 157 -4.36 16.84 -13.89
C GLN A 157 -4.46 18.31 -14.34
N GLN A 158 -3.59 18.73 -15.25
CA GLN A 158 -3.89 19.86 -16.09
C GLN A 158 -5.09 19.41 -16.92
N HIS A 159 -6.21 20.12 -16.77
CA HIS A 159 -7.26 20.14 -17.77
C HIS A 159 -6.60 20.46 -19.11
N SER A 160 -6.32 19.41 -19.88
CA SER A 160 -6.09 19.50 -21.30
C SER A 160 -6.96 18.41 -21.92
N THR A 161 -7.88 18.86 -22.76
CA THR A 161 -8.66 18.02 -23.65
C THR A 161 -7.67 17.29 -24.56
N GLY A 162 -7.33 16.05 -24.21
CA GLY A 162 -6.41 15.23 -24.98
C GLY A 162 -6.15 13.91 -24.27
N VAL A 163 -6.40 12.81 -24.97
CA VAL A 163 -6.22 11.44 -24.47
C VAL A 163 -4.74 11.23 -24.09
N ALA A 164 -4.43 11.32 -22.79
CA ALA A 164 -3.10 11.02 -22.25
C ALA A 164 -3.11 9.63 -21.61
N SER A 165 -2.32 8.72 -22.17
CA SER A 165 -2.13 7.37 -21.66
C SER A 165 -1.41 7.41 -20.31
N PRO A 166 -1.87 6.70 -19.27
CA PRO A 166 -1.17 6.67 -17.99
C PRO A 166 0.20 6.01 -18.14
N ALA A 167 1.20 6.58 -17.47
CA ALA A 167 2.57 6.10 -17.43
C ALA A 167 2.60 4.62 -17.02
N ARG A 168 3.25 3.80 -17.85
CA ARG A 168 3.37 2.36 -17.63
C ARG A 168 4.44 2.12 -16.58
N CYS A 169 4.08 1.58 -15.42
CA CYS A 169 5.03 0.83 -14.62
C CYS A 169 5.42 -0.41 -15.45
N ARG A 170 6.68 -0.48 -15.88
CA ARG A 170 7.15 -1.61 -16.68
C ARG A 170 7.36 -2.78 -15.72
N SER A 171 6.46 -3.75 -15.73
CA SER A 171 6.78 -5.07 -15.19
C SER A 171 7.95 -5.63 -16.01
N GLN A 172 9.16 -5.61 -15.46
CA GLN A 172 10.27 -6.28 -16.11
C GLN A 172 9.94 -7.78 -16.20
N GLY A 173 10.00 -8.28 -17.43
CA GLY A 173 9.71 -9.66 -17.76
C GLY A 173 10.63 -10.61 -17.01
N PHE A 174 10.03 -11.70 -16.57
CA PHE A 174 10.69 -12.93 -16.20
C PHE A 174 11.65 -13.36 -17.32
N VAL A 175 12.94 -13.43 -17.02
CA VAL A 175 13.95 -14.04 -17.92
C VAL A 175 14.16 -15.47 -17.43
N PRO A 176 13.77 -16.50 -18.18
CA PRO A 176 14.20 -17.85 -17.88
C PRO A 176 15.61 -18.04 -18.46
N TYR A 177 16.57 -18.31 -17.59
CA TYR A 177 17.72 -19.17 -17.89
C TYR A 177 17.50 -20.41 -17.01
N GLY A 178 17.42 -21.63 -17.52
CA GLY A 178 18.32 -22.28 -18.47
C GLY A 178 18.85 -23.50 -17.74
#